data_AF-B6GC57-F1
#
_entry.id   AF-B6GC57-F1
#
_cell.length_a   1.000
_cell.length_b   1.000
_cell.length_c   1.000
_cell.angle_alpha   90.00
_cell.angle_beta   90.00
_cell.angle_gamma   90.00
#
_symmetry.space_group_name_H-M   'P 1'
#
loop_
_entity.id
_entity.type
_entity.pdbx_description
1 polymer ?
#
loop_
_entity_poly.entity_id
_entity_poly.type
_entity_poly.pdbx_seq_one_letter_code
_entity_poly.pdbx_strand_id
1 'polypeptide(L)'
;MDGICARVGASLEEADGRGRLDGLRSIGVDETGYEKGRKYMTVVVDHDRGRVVWACAGHGRRQLNAFLDPLTEGQRAGIEVVT
;
A
#
# COMPACT_ATOMS: atom_id res chain seq x y z
N MET A 1 -0.94 18.57 8.81
CA MET A 1 -0.94 17.26 8.15
C MET A 1 0.34 16.57 8.53
N ASP A 2 0.47 16.14 9.78
CA ASP A 2 1.67 15.45 10.25
C ASP A 2 1.22 14.11 10.80
N GLY A 3 1.42 13.07 10.00
CA GLY A 3 0.91 11.75 10.29
C GLY A 3 1.77 10.76 9.54
N ILE A 4 2.05 9.64 10.19
CA ILE A 4 2.91 8.53 9.73
C ILE A 4 2.70 8.20 8.23
N CYS A 5 1.48 8.37 7.72
CA CYS A 5 1.13 8.26 6.30
C CYS A 5 1.98 9.13 5.35
N ALA A 6 2.26 10.40 5.68
CA ALA A 6 3.06 11.29 4.86
C ALA A 6 4.55 10.89 4.86
N ARG A 7 5.05 10.41 6.00
CA ARG A 7 6.44 9.93 6.11
C ARG A 7 6.62 8.61 5.37
N VAL A 8 5.68 7.66 5.50
CA VAL A 8 5.70 6.41 4.71
C VAL A 8 5.58 6.73 3.23
N GLY A 9 4.67 7.62 2.82
CA GLY A 9 4.55 8.07 1.44
C GLY A 9 5.87 8.64 0.89
N ALA A 10 6.47 9.61 1.59
CA ALA A 10 7.72 10.23 1.17
C ALA A 10 8.91 9.25 1.15
N SER A 11 9.05 8.39 2.17
CA SER A 11 10.11 7.37 2.20
C SER A 11 9.95 6.30 1.12
N LEU A 12 8.73 6.05 0.65
CA LEU A 12 8.47 5.14 -0.46
C LEU A 12 8.79 5.77 -1.83
N GLU A 13 8.60 7.07 -1.98
CA GLU A 13 8.93 7.80 -3.22
C GLU A 13 10.45 7.90 -3.41
N GLU A 14 11.22 8.07 -2.33
CA GLU A 14 12.68 8.21 -2.40
C GLU A 14 13.43 6.87 -2.57
N ALA A 15 12.80 5.75 -2.22
CA ALA A 15 13.46 4.44 -2.17
C ALA A 15 13.42 3.64 -3.49
N ASP A 16 12.57 4.00 -4.46
CA ASP A 16 12.26 3.11 -5.57
C ASP A 16 12.57 3.71 -6.95
N GLY A 17 13.84 3.57 -7.37
CA GLY A 17 14.31 3.89 -8.71
C GLY A 17 13.89 2.88 -9.81
N ARG A 18 13.02 1.91 -9.49
CA ARG A 18 12.44 0.93 -10.43
C ARG A 18 10.98 0.66 -10.09
N GLY A 19 10.11 1.64 -10.30
CA GLY A 19 8.65 1.50 -10.26
C GLY A 19 8.13 0.65 -9.10
N ARG A 20 7.63 1.29 -8.04
CA ARG A 20 7.09 0.69 -6.79
C ARG A 20 6.18 -0.55 -6.96
N LEU A 21 5.60 -0.72 -8.15
CA LEU A 21 4.60 -1.72 -8.52
C LEU A 21 5.10 -2.70 -9.61
N ASP A 22 6.39 -2.64 -9.98
CA ASP A 22 7.01 -3.51 -10.97
C ASP A 22 7.30 -4.90 -10.38
N GLY A 23 6.75 -5.93 -11.02
CA GLY A 23 6.86 -7.32 -10.58
C GLY A 23 6.10 -7.63 -9.27
N LEU A 24 5.16 -6.78 -8.87
CA LEU A 24 4.33 -7.00 -7.68
C LEU A 24 3.38 -8.18 -7.95
N ARG A 25 3.59 -9.31 -7.25
CA ARG A 25 2.78 -10.53 -7.40
C ARG A 25 1.95 -10.83 -6.17
N SER A 26 2.56 -11.13 -5.04
CA SER A 26 1.83 -11.39 -3.80
C SER A 26 1.76 -10.14 -2.94
N ILE A 27 0.55 -9.61 -2.73
CA ILE A 27 0.32 -8.49 -1.83
C ILE A 27 -0.51 -8.89 -0.62
N GLY A 28 -0.16 -8.31 0.53
CA GLY A 28 -0.94 -8.40 1.76
C GLY A 28 -1.57 -7.05 2.04
N VAL A 29 -2.84 -7.06 2.39
CA VAL A 29 -3.56 -5.84 2.79
C VAL A 29 -3.86 -5.96 4.27
N ASP A 30 -3.20 -5.12 5.07
CA ASP A 30 -3.43 -5.05 6.51
C ASP A 30 -4.12 -3.73 6.88
N GLU A 31 -4.99 -3.80 7.90
CA GLU A 31 -5.67 -2.64 8.46
C GLU A 31 -5.17 -2.41 9.88
N THR A 32 -4.16 -1.56 10.01
CA THR A 32 -3.54 -1.26 11.30
C THR A 32 -4.18 -0.01 11.92
N GLY A 33 -4.51 -0.07 13.21
CA GLY A 33 -4.87 1.12 13.99
C GLY A 33 -3.62 1.87 14.46
N TYR A 34 -3.39 3.09 14.00
CA TYR A 34 -2.17 3.85 14.36
C TYR A 34 -2.34 4.72 15.62
N GLU A 35 -3.58 5.03 16.05
CA GLU A 35 -3.82 5.91 17.19
C GLU A 35 -5.01 5.43 18.04
N LYS A 36 -4.94 5.72 19.34
CA LYS A 36 -5.94 5.33 20.35
C LYS A 36 -7.23 6.14 20.15
N GLY A 37 -8.09 5.71 19.22
CA GLY A 37 -9.34 6.43 18.93
C GLY A 37 -10.00 6.17 17.57
N ARG A 38 -9.95 4.93 17.05
CA ARG A 38 -10.61 4.53 15.76
C ARG A 38 -9.96 5.10 14.49
N LYS A 39 -8.67 5.45 14.53
CA LYS A 39 -7.92 5.79 13.31
C LYS A 39 -7.30 4.52 12.73
N TYR A 40 -7.89 4.05 11.64
CA TYR A 40 -7.40 2.93 10.85
C TYR A 40 -6.57 3.45 9.69
N MET A 41 -5.52 2.73 9.32
CA MET A 41 -4.79 2.92 8.08
C MET A 41 -4.70 1.61 7.33
N THR A 42 -4.89 1.68 6.01
CA THR A 42 -4.65 0.56 5.12
C THR A 42 -3.18 0.57 4.71
N VAL A 43 -2.51 -0.55 4.92
CA VAL A 43 -1.15 -0.79 4.48
C VAL A 43 -1.14 -1.95 3.49
N VAL A 44 -0.48 -1.75 2.35
CA VAL A 44 -0.22 -2.80 1.37
C VAL A 44 1.25 -3.18 1.47
N VAL A 45 1.51 -4.45 1.69
CA VAL A 45 2.83 -5.04 1.76
C VAL A 45 3.05 -5.95 0.55
N ASP A 46 4.25 -5.89 -0.01
CA ASP A 46 4.75 -6.88 -0.95
C ASP A 46 5.31 -8.05 -0.11
N HIS A 47 4.67 -9.22 -0.20
CA HIS A 47 5.11 -10.41 0.55
C HIS A 47 6.34 -11.08 -0.06
N ASP A 48 6.56 -10.93 -1.37
CA ASP A 48 7.72 -11.49 -2.06
C ASP A 48 9.01 -10.80 -1.58
N ARG A 49 8.93 -9.49 -1.36
CA ARG A 49 10.05 -8.63 -0.94
C ARG A 49 10.01 -8.22 0.53
N GLY A 50 8.93 -8.54 1.26
CA GLY A 50 8.74 -8.19 2.66
C GLY A 50 8.73 -6.68 2.94
N ARG A 51 8.27 -5.85 1.99
CA ARG A 51 8.30 -4.38 2.10
C ARG A 51 6.92 -3.76 2.01
N VAL A 52 6.67 -2.69 2.76
CA VAL A 52 5.47 -1.86 2.54
C VAL A 52 5.61 -1.21 1.18
N VAL A 53 4.60 -1.38 0.32
CA VAL A 53 4.52 -0.69 -0.98
C VAL A 53 3.48 0.41 -0.96
N TRP A 54 2.57 0.44 0.01
CA TRP A 54 1.62 1.54 0.13
C TRP A 54 1.09 1.69 1.55
N ALA A 55 0.79 2.92 1.94
CA ALA A 55 0.09 3.21 3.19
C ALA A 55 -0.83 4.41 2.99
N CYS A 56 -2.06 4.32 3.48
CA CYS A 56 -3.01 5.42 3.44
C CYS A 56 -3.85 5.45 4.71
N ALA A 57 -4.17 6.66 5.17
CA ALA A 57 -5.11 6.85 6.27
C ALA A 57 -6.55 6.49 5.84
N GLY A 58 -7.27 5.83 6.74
CA GLY A 58 -8.60 5.30 6.50
C GLY A 58 -8.58 3.80 6.20
N HIS A 59 -9.77 3.24 6.01
CA HIS A 59 -9.96 1.82 5.71
C HIS A 59 -11.04 1.60 4.65
N GLY A 60 -10.96 0.44 4.01
CA GLY A 60 -12.00 -0.09 3.14
C GLY A 60 -11.72 0.03 1.65
N ARG A 61 -12.77 -0.25 0.86
CA ARG A 61 -12.68 -0.42 -0.59
C ARG A 61 -12.23 0.84 -1.34
N ARG A 62 -12.46 2.04 -0.81
CA ARG A 62 -12.02 3.30 -1.46
C ARG A 62 -10.50 3.42 -1.46
N GLN A 63 -9.86 3.04 -0.35
CA GLN A 63 -8.41 3.05 -0.17
C GLN A 63 -7.76 2.02 -1.10
N LEU A 64 -8.31 0.80 -1.13
CA LEU A 64 -7.84 -0.23 -2.05
C LEU A 64 -8.00 0.19 -3.51
N ASN A 65 -9.14 0.79 -3.89
CA ASN A 65 -9.31 1.33 -5.24
C ASN A 65 -8.30 2.44 -5.55
N ALA A 66 -7.97 3.32 -4.61
CA ALA A 66 -6.95 4.35 -4.81
C ALA A 66 -5.54 3.77 -4.99
N PHE A 67 -5.24 2.62 -4.38
CA PHE A 67 -4.02 1.86 -4.64
C PHE A 67 -4.02 1.22 -6.03
N LEU A 68 -5.17 0.67 -6.45
CA LEU A 68 -5.30 -0.02 -7.73
C LEU A 68 -5.41 0.93 -8.93
N ASP A 69 -5.98 2.12 -8.76
CA ASP A 69 -6.22 3.13 -9.80
C ASP A 69 -5.00 3.38 -10.70
N PRO A 70 -3.80 3.66 -10.17
CA PRO A 70 -2.61 3.88 -10.98
C PRO A 70 -2.01 2.62 -11.62
N LEU A 71 -2.48 1.41 -11.28
CA LEU A 71 -1.98 0.17 -11.87
C LEU A 71 -2.60 -0.09 -13.24
N THR A 72 -1.76 -0.50 -14.18
CA THR A 72 -2.21 -1.03 -15.47
C THR A 72 -2.95 -2.36 -15.31
N GLU A 73 -3.81 -2.71 -16.27
CA GLU A 73 -4.53 -3.99 -16.25
C GLU A 73 -3.60 -5.20 -16.17
N GLY A 74 -2.43 -5.14 -16.83
CA GLY A 74 -1.41 -6.20 -16.77
C GLY A 74 -0.81 -6.36 -15.37
N GLN A 75 -0.59 -5.27 -14.63
CA GLN A 75 -0.14 -5.33 -13.25
C GLN A 75 -1.25 -5.84 -12.32
N ARG A 76 -2.48 -5.37 -12.50
CA ARG A 76 -3.64 -5.84 -11.71
C ARG A 76 -3.87 -7.34 -11.88
N ALA A 77 -3.72 -7.86 -13.10
CA ALA A 77 -3.85 -9.29 -13.39
C ALA A 77 -2.72 -10.13 -12.77
N GLY A 78 -1.54 -9.54 -12.55
CA GLY A 78 -0.40 -10.18 -11.91
C GLY A 78 -0.43 -10.15 -10.38
N ILE A 79 -1.33 -9.36 -9.79
CA ILE A 79 -1.45 -9.19 -8.34
C ILE A 79 -2.41 -10.22 -7.77
N GLU A 80 -1.89 -11.05 -6.89
CA GLU A 80 -2.61 -11.97 -6.02
C GLU A 80 -2.67 -11.38 -4.61
N VAL A 81 -3.90 -11.20 -4.11
CA VAL A 81 -4.12 -10.79 -2.72
C VAL A 81 -4.05 -12.03 -1.84
N VAL A 82 -3.03 -12.07 -0.98
CA VAL A 82 -2.87 -13.12 0.03
C VAL A 82 -3.48 -12.57 1.33
N THR A 83 -4.51 -13.24 1.85
CA THR A 83 -5.22 -12.84 3.07
C THR A 83 -4.85 -13.68 4.28
#